data_AF-A0AAJ8MWF8-F1
#
_entry.id   AF-A0AAJ8MWF8-F1
#
_cell.length_a   1.000
_cell.length_b   1.000
_cell.length_c   1.000
_cell.angle_alpha   90.00
_cell.angle_beta   90.00
_cell.angle_gamma   90.00
#
_symmetry.space_group_name_H-M   'P 1'
#
loop_
_entity.id
_entity.type
_entity.pdbx_description
1 polymer ?
#
loop_
_entity_poly.entity_id
_entity_poly.type
_entity_poly.pdbx_seq_one_letter_code
_entity_poly.pdbx_strand_id
1 'polypeptide(L)'
;MTYERPLYLFERAEELVRAQMAKYDPSHDWPHVDRVRKLALKIAKTMTPVPDLLVVELAALFHDLDDKYSTSTSSPLSTLLSHLLSHPSLTPSQSSLILAIIPNISYTSELRLTSSSPTQWTWQTSCPELHAVQDADRLDAIGSIGILRVAAYSGAKGRKLMEDQEMEKKGVSAEGHFKEKLLKVKDRMKTDYGREEAERRHQTMVNFLADLERERQSAL
;
A
#
# COMPACT_ATOMS: atom_id res chain seq x y z
N MET A 1 -21.30 -15.90 7.47
CA MET A 1 -20.86 -15.51 8.83
C MET A 1 -20.88 -13.99 8.90
N THR A 2 -21.53 -13.42 9.90
CA THR A 2 -21.49 -11.97 10.16
C THR A 2 -20.08 -11.60 10.62
N TYR A 3 -19.45 -10.65 9.95
CA TYR A 3 -18.17 -10.09 10.37
C TYR A 3 -18.36 -9.36 11.72
N GLU A 4 -17.94 -9.97 12.82
CA GLU A 4 -17.98 -9.36 14.14
C GLU A 4 -16.59 -8.82 14.49
N ARG A 5 -16.48 -7.50 14.46
CA ARG A 5 -15.23 -6.76 14.65
C ARG A 5 -14.91 -6.67 16.15
N PRO A 6 -13.81 -7.27 16.67
CA PRO A 6 -13.47 -7.19 18.08
C PRO A 6 -13.03 -5.76 18.44
N LEU A 7 -13.95 -4.95 18.99
CA LEU A 7 -13.77 -3.50 19.14
C LEU A 7 -12.48 -3.13 19.88
N TYR A 8 -12.22 -3.78 21.01
CA TYR A 8 -11.02 -3.51 21.82
C TYR A 8 -9.71 -3.78 21.06
N LEU A 9 -9.64 -4.88 20.30
CA LEU A 9 -8.46 -5.21 19.48
C LEU A 9 -8.22 -4.11 18.43
N PHE A 10 -9.28 -3.67 17.76
CA PHE A 10 -9.17 -2.63 16.73
C PHE A 10 -8.86 -1.26 17.31
N GLU A 11 -9.44 -0.89 18.45
CA GLU A 11 -9.09 0.37 19.13
C GLU A 11 -7.59 0.43 19.44
N ARG A 12 -7.03 -0.64 20.02
CA ARG A 12 -5.60 -0.72 20.31
C ARG A 12 -4.72 -0.76 19.05
N ALA A 13 -5.16 -1.46 18.01
CA ALA A 13 -4.47 -1.47 16.72
C ALA A 13 -4.45 -0.07 16.08
N GLU A 14 -5.57 0.64 16.09
CA GLU A 14 -5.68 2.00 15.57
C GLU A 14 -4.84 3.01 16.38
N GLU A 15 -4.86 2.92 17.71
CA GLU A 15 -4.01 3.74 18.59
C GLU A 15 -2.54 3.58 18.24
N LEU A 16 -2.08 2.32 18.11
CA LEU A 16 -0.71 2.01 17.74
C LEU A 16 -0.33 2.59 16.38
N VAL A 17 -1.15 2.34 15.36
CA VAL A 17 -0.89 2.79 13.99
C VAL A 17 -0.90 4.32 13.93
N ARG A 18 -1.87 4.99 14.54
CA ARG A 18 -1.93 6.47 14.57
C ARG A 18 -0.69 7.06 15.23
N ALA A 19 -0.27 6.51 16.37
CA ALA A 19 0.93 6.98 17.07
C ALA A 19 2.21 6.80 16.24
N GLN A 20 2.30 5.74 15.45
CA GLN A 20 3.44 5.51 14.57
C GLN A 20 3.37 6.41 13.32
N MET A 21 2.21 6.52 12.68
CA MET A 21 2.01 7.29 11.46
C MET A 21 2.16 8.80 11.67
N ALA A 22 1.92 9.31 12.89
CA ALA A 22 2.12 10.72 13.24
C ALA A 22 3.55 11.23 13.06
N LYS A 23 4.53 10.33 12.89
CA LYS A 23 5.95 10.67 12.67
C LYS A 23 6.30 10.89 11.20
N TYR A 24 5.42 10.51 10.27
CA TYR A 24 5.67 10.57 8.84
C TYR A 24 5.01 11.78 8.18
N ASP A 25 5.45 12.09 6.97
CA ASP A 25 4.87 13.14 6.16
C ASP A 25 3.49 12.71 5.60
N PRO A 26 2.68 13.65 5.05
CA PRO A 26 1.33 13.37 4.59
C PRO A 26 1.21 12.30 3.49
N SER A 27 2.31 11.85 2.87
CA SER A 27 2.26 10.74 1.91
C SER A 27 2.15 9.36 2.57
N HIS A 28 2.46 9.23 3.87
CA HIS A 28 2.45 7.99 4.66
C HIS A 28 1.81 8.17 6.04
N ASP A 29 0.74 8.97 6.11
CA ASP A 29 0.04 9.30 7.35
C ASP A 29 -1.14 8.35 7.66
N TRP A 30 -1.80 8.57 8.80
CA TRP A 30 -2.99 7.79 9.19
C TRP A 30 -4.10 7.79 8.10
N PRO A 31 -4.45 8.93 7.47
CA PRO A 31 -5.36 8.94 6.33
C PRO A 31 -5.01 7.95 5.21
N HIS A 32 -3.73 7.77 4.87
CA HIS A 32 -3.32 6.74 3.92
C HIS A 32 -3.70 5.33 4.41
N VAL A 33 -3.28 4.97 5.62
CA VAL A 33 -3.56 3.63 6.17
C VAL A 33 -5.06 3.34 6.27
N ASP A 34 -5.86 4.33 6.70
CA ASP A 34 -7.31 4.18 6.80
C ASP A 34 -7.99 4.00 5.43
N ARG A 35 -7.52 4.70 4.38
CA ARG A 35 -8.02 4.49 3.01
C ARG A 35 -7.67 3.10 2.50
N VAL A 36 -6.44 2.64 2.70
CA VAL A 36 -6.01 1.28 2.32
C VAL A 36 -6.85 0.24 3.03
N ARG A 37 -7.05 0.37 4.34
CA ARG A 37 -7.92 -0.50 5.13
C ARG A 37 -9.33 -0.60 4.58
N LYS A 38 -9.99 0.54 4.37
CA LYS A 38 -11.37 0.60 3.86
C LYS A 38 -11.47 -0.01 2.46
N LEU A 39 -10.47 0.24 1.62
CA LEU A 39 -10.41 -0.29 0.26
C LEU A 39 -10.15 -1.80 0.24
N ALA A 40 -9.26 -2.31 1.09
CA ALA A 40 -8.98 -3.74 1.23
C ALA A 40 -10.22 -4.52 1.65
N LEU A 41 -10.98 -4.01 2.64
CA LEU A 41 -12.27 -4.58 3.03
C LEU A 41 -13.29 -4.56 1.90
N LYS A 42 -13.33 -3.48 1.12
CA LYS A 42 -14.23 -3.38 -0.05
C LYS A 42 -13.87 -4.43 -1.10
N ILE A 43 -12.59 -4.55 -1.45
CA ILE A 43 -12.07 -5.54 -2.40
C ILE A 43 -12.41 -6.96 -1.92
N ALA A 44 -12.03 -7.29 -0.68
CA ALA A 44 -12.27 -8.60 -0.09
C ALA A 44 -13.73 -9.05 -0.17
N LYS A 45 -14.67 -8.14 0.12
CA LYS A 45 -16.12 -8.41 0.04
C LYS A 45 -16.64 -8.69 -1.37
N THR A 46 -15.90 -8.32 -2.41
CA THR A 46 -16.25 -8.62 -3.82
C THR A 46 -15.67 -9.96 -4.31
N MET A 47 -14.75 -10.57 -3.56
CA MET A 47 -14.07 -11.81 -3.94
C MET A 47 -14.93 -13.04 -3.65
N THR A 48 -14.70 -14.12 -4.41
CA THR A 48 -15.37 -15.42 -4.21
C THR A 48 -14.33 -16.55 -4.23
N PRO A 49 -14.18 -17.33 -3.13
CA PRO A 49 -14.81 -17.11 -1.82
C PRO A 49 -14.34 -15.80 -1.17
N VAL A 50 -15.16 -15.26 -0.26
CA VAL A 50 -14.77 -14.10 0.54
C VAL A 50 -13.63 -14.51 1.48
N PRO A 51 -12.48 -13.81 1.49
CA PRO A 51 -11.36 -14.12 2.37
C PRO A 51 -11.66 -13.75 3.83
N ASP A 52 -10.75 -14.11 4.74
CA ASP A 52 -10.89 -13.73 6.14
C ASP A 52 -10.78 -12.20 6.33
N LEU A 53 -11.93 -11.57 6.57
CA LEU A 53 -12.02 -10.11 6.70
C LEU A 53 -11.28 -9.56 7.92
N LEU A 54 -11.14 -10.36 9.00
CA LEU A 54 -10.39 -9.94 10.18
C LEU A 54 -8.89 -9.87 9.87
N VAL A 55 -8.39 -10.87 9.14
CA VAL A 55 -7.00 -10.89 8.64
C VAL A 55 -6.77 -9.73 7.67
N VAL A 56 -7.67 -9.51 6.70
CA VAL A 56 -7.56 -8.41 5.73
C VAL A 56 -7.49 -7.06 6.43
N GLU A 57 -8.38 -6.78 7.38
CA GLU A 57 -8.44 -5.46 8.03
C GLU A 57 -7.21 -5.20 8.90
N LEU A 58 -6.77 -6.19 9.69
CA LEU A 58 -5.59 -6.05 10.54
C LEU A 58 -4.29 -5.98 9.72
N ALA A 59 -4.15 -6.82 8.69
CA ALA A 59 -2.98 -6.75 7.81
C ALA A 59 -2.90 -5.40 7.08
N ALA A 60 -4.05 -4.84 6.64
CA ALA A 60 -4.09 -3.51 6.06
C ALA A 60 -3.77 -2.39 7.08
N LEU A 61 -4.16 -2.53 8.35
CA LEU A 61 -3.76 -1.58 9.40
C LEU A 61 -2.25 -1.58 9.63
N PHE A 62 -1.63 -2.75 9.56
CA PHE A 62 -0.23 -2.93 9.92
C PHE A 62 0.74 -2.86 8.73
N HIS A 63 0.25 -2.70 7.51
CA HIS A 63 1.10 -2.83 6.30
C HIS A 63 2.28 -1.87 6.23
N ASP A 64 2.09 -0.63 6.68
CA ASP A 64 3.09 0.44 6.65
C ASP A 64 3.82 0.58 8.01
N LEU A 65 3.61 -0.37 8.94
CA LEU A 65 4.43 -0.53 10.14
C LEU A 65 5.77 -1.21 9.75
N ASP A 66 6.57 -0.53 8.95
CA ASP A 66 7.82 -1.07 8.42
C ASP A 66 8.95 -0.93 9.47
N ASP A 67 9.61 -2.05 9.80
CA ASP A 67 10.88 -2.05 10.57
C ASP A 67 12.03 -1.39 9.78
N LYS A 68 11.81 -0.98 8.51
CA LYS A 68 12.81 -0.24 7.71
C LYS A 68 13.23 1.13 8.30
N TYR A 69 12.53 1.60 9.33
CA TYR A 69 12.93 2.76 10.14
C TYR A 69 13.36 2.40 11.57
N SER A 70 13.28 1.12 11.92
CA SER A 70 13.77 0.56 13.18
C SER A 70 15.10 -0.15 12.93
N THR A 71 16.19 0.60 13.07
CA THR A 71 17.57 0.08 13.03
C THR A 71 17.95 -0.74 14.28
N SER A 72 17.00 -1.42 14.93
CA SER A 72 17.29 -2.25 16.11
C SER A 72 16.46 -3.53 16.12
N THR A 73 17.15 -4.64 16.29
CA THR A 73 16.69 -6.05 16.34
C THR A 73 15.66 -6.37 17.45
N SER A 74 15.15 -5.37 18.16
CA SER A 74 14.05 -5.46 19.12
C SER A 74 13.33 -4.11 19.21
N SER A 75 12.55 -3.78 18.17
CA SER A 75 11.76 -2.55 18.20
C SER A 75 10.59 -2.70 19.19
N PRO A 76 10.23 -1.66 19.95
CA PRO A 76 9.00 -1.66 20.76
C PRO A 76 7.75 -1.99 19.93
N LEU A 77 7.78 -1.69 18.63
CA LEU A 77 6.69 -1.94 17.69
C LEU A 77 6.49 -3.43 17.42
N SER A 78 7.55 -4.22 17.28
CA SER A 78 7.43 -5.67 17.08
C SER A 78 6.89 -6.38 18.33
N THR A 79 7.25 -5.88 19.52
CA THR A 79 6.72 -6.38 20.80
C THR A 79 5.24 -6.01 20.96
N LEU A 80 4.86 -4.76 20.66
CA LEU A 80 3.45 -4.33 20.71
C LEU A 80 2.59 -5.09 19.70
N LEU A 81 3.09 -5.28 18.48
CA LEU A 81 2.40 -6.03 17.44
C LEU A 81 2.21 -7.50 17.86
N SER A 82 3.24 -8.11 18.44
CA SER A 82 3.15 -9.48 18.99
C SER A 82 2.12 -9.59 20.11
N HIS A 83 2.01 -8.58 20.97
CA HIS A 83 0.99 -8.55 22.02
C HIS A 83 -0.43 -8.44 21.43
N LEU A 84 -0.65 -7.54 20.46
CA LEU A 84 -1.96 -7.43 19.79
C LEU A 84 -2.35 -8.71 19.04
N LEU A 85 -1.38 -9.36 18.40
CA LEU A 85 -1.62 -10.60 17.66
C LEU A 85 -1.77 -11.84 18.54
N SER A 86 -1.51 -11.75 19.84
CA SER A 86 -1.83 -12.80 20.82
C SER A 86 -3.20 -12.60 21.49
N HIS A 87 -3.99 -11.61 21.04
CA HIS A 87 -5.32 -11.35 21.58
C HIS A 87 -6.26 -12.57 21.39
N PRO A 88 -7.09 -12.94 22.38
CA PRO A 88 -7.96 -14.13 22.32
C PRO A 88 -8.97 -14.16 21.16
N SER A 89 -9.23 -13.01 20.53
CA SER A 89 -10.11 -12.90 19.36
C SER A 89 -9.45 -13.32 18.04
N LEU A 90 -8.15 -13.64 18.06
CA LEU A 90 -7.41 -14.14 16.90
C LEU A 90 -7.01 -15.60 17.13
N THR A 91 -7.21 -16.42 16.12
CA THR A 91 -6.64 -17.77 16.12
C THR A 91 -5.14 -17.71 15.80
N PRO A 92 -4.34 -18.71 16.22
CA PRO A 92 -2.93 -18.76 15.87
C PRO A 92 -2.66 -18.73 14.35
N SER A 93 -3.56 -19.29 13.55
CA SER A 93 -3.46 -19.26 12.09
C SER A 93 -3.71 -17.86 11.52
N GLN A 94 -4.68 -17.12 12.05
CA GLN A 94 -4.94 -15.72 11.66
C GLN A 94 -3.74 -14.84 11.99
N SER A 95 -3.21 -14.93 13.21
CA SER A 95 -2.05 -14.15 13.64
C SER A 95 -0.81 -14.45 12.78
N SER A 96 -0.56 -15.73 12.50
CA SER A 96 0.55 -16.15 11.63
C SER A 96 0.38 -15.63 10.20
N LEU A 97 -0.85 -15.65 9.67
CA LEU A 97 -1.16 -15.16 8.34
C LEU A 97 -0.98 -13.64 8.24
N ILE A 98 -1.43 -12.88 9.24
CA ILE A 98 -1.22 -11.41 9.30
C ILE A 98 0.28 -11.09 9.26
N LEU A 99 1.09 -11.78 10.07
CA LEU A 99 2.56 -11.59 10.09
C LEU A 99 3.23 -11.96 8.77
N ALA A 100 2.69 -12.97 8.06
CA ALA A 100 3.18 -13.33 6.73
C ALA A 100 2.81 -12.28 5.67
N ILE A 101 1.63 -11.67 5.76
CA ILE A 101 1.14 -10.70 4.78
C ILE A 101 1.95 -9.40 4.82
N ILE A 102 2.13 -8.80 6.01
CA ILE A 102 2.75 -7.46 6.19
C ILE A 102 4.03 -7.25 5.34
N PRO A 103 5.08 -8.09 5.43
CA PRO A 103 6.33 -7.88 4.69
C PRO A 103 6.22 -8.10 3.17
N ASN A 104 5.09 -8.66 2.69
CA ASN A 104 4.87 -9.00 1.29
C ASN A 104 3.96 -8.01 0.55
N ILE A 105 3.50 -6.92 1.19
CA ILE A 105 2.55 -5.98 0.57
C ILE A 105 3.20 -5.08 -0.48
N SER A 106 4.39 -4.54 -0.20
CA SER A 106 4.98 -3.48 -1.02
C SER A 106 5.29 -3.91 -2.47
N TYR A 107 5.14 -2.98 -3.42
CA TYR A 107 5.49 -3.21 -4.83
C TYR A 107 6.94 -3.70 -5.01
N THR A 108 7.88 -3.14 -4.23
CA THR A 108 9.31 -3.49 -4.32
C THR A 108 9.61 -4.86 -3.71
N SER A 109 8.91 -5.26 -2.64
CA SER A 109 9.06 -6.61 -2.09
C SER A 109 8.59 -7.67 -3.09
N GLU A 110 7.46 -7.45 -3.75
CA GLU A 110 6.97 -8.38 -4.77
C GLU A 110 7.98 -8.58 -5.91
N LEU A 111 8.55 -7.51 -6.45
CA LEU A 111 9.55 -7.58 -7.53
C LEU A 111 10.84 -8.31 -7.14
N ARG A 112 11.25 -8.27 -5.87
CA ARG A 112 12.43 -9.03 -5.42
C ARG A 112 12.12 -10.52 -5.31
N LEU A 113 10.91 -10.86 -4.89
CA LEU A 113 10.51 -12.23 -4.58
C LEU A 113 10.29 -13.06 -5.85
N THR A 114 9.81 -12.45 -6.94
CA THR A 114 9.79 -13.06 -8.28
C THR A 114 11.15 -13.60 -8.72
N SER A 115 12.25 -13.05 -8.19
CA SER A 115 13.61 -13.38 -8.61
C SER A 115 14.34 -14.35 -7.69
N SER A 116 13.84 -14.63 -6.47
CA SER A 116 14.66 -15.25 -5.41
C SER A 116 14.13 -16.56 -4.82
N SER A 117 12.83 -16.90 -4.93
CA SER A 117 12.32 -18.15 -4.34
C SER A 117 11.03 -18.68 -5.00
N PRO A 118 11.07 -19.85 -5.66
CA PRO A 118 9.88 -20.45 -6.30
C PRO A 118 8.79 -20.93 -5.34
N THR A 119 9.11 -21.29 -4.09
CA THR A 119 8.12 -21.80 -3.13
C THR A 119 7.32 -20.68 -2.45
N GLN A 120 7.96 -19.53 -2.19
CA GLN A 120 7.27 -18.34 -1.70
C GLN A 120 6.34 -17.74 -2.76
N TRP A 121 6.68 -17.91 -4.04
CA TRP A 121 5.84 -17.52 -5.17
C TRP A 121 4.46 -18.21 -5.14
N THR A 122 4.39 -19.49 -4.77
CA THR A 122 3.13 -20.26 -4.77
C THR A 122 2.12 -19.73 -3.74
N TRP A 123 2.56 -19.30 -2.56
CA TRP A 123 1.67 -18.69 -1.56
C TRP A 123 1.21 -17.29 -2.00
N GLN A 124 2.10 -16.49 -2.57
CA GLN A 124 1.77 -15.14 -3.03
C GLN A 124 0.74 -15.12 -4.17
N THR A 125 0.69 -16.16 -5.00
CA THR A 125 -0.30 -16.27 -6.08
C THR A 125 -1.63 -16.87 -5.63
N SER A 126 -1.71 -17.42 -4.41
CA SER A 126 -2.90 -18.15 -3.93
C SER A 126 -3.54 -17.58 -2.66
N CYS A 127 -2.91 -16.63 -1.96
CA CYS A 127 -3.47 -16.01 -0.75
C CYS A 127 -4.41 -14.83 -1.08
N PRO A 128 -5.74 -14.99 -0.92
CA PRO A 128 -6.70 -13.94 -1.26
C PRO A 128 -6.65 -12.73 -0.31
N GLU A 129 -6.31 -12.93 0.97
CA GLU A 129 -6.11 -11.83 1.93
C GLU A 129 -4.97 -10.92 1.49
N LEU A 130 -3.84 -11.51 1.07
CA LEU A 130 -2.69 -10.74 0.54
C LEU A 130 -3.09 -9.95 -0.70
N HIS A 131 -3.84 -10.56 -1.64
CA HIS A 131 -4.28 -9.90 -2.87
C HIS A 131 -5.16 -8.69 -2.59
N ALA A 132 -6.10 -8.81 -1.66
CA ALA A 132 -6.98 -7.70 -1.28
C ALA A 132 -6.19 -6.52 -0.71
N VAL A 133 -5.21 -6.78 0.17
CA VAL A 133 -4.39 -5.73 0.79
C VAL A 133 -3.38 -5.13 -0.20
N GLN A 134 -2.74 -5.96 -1.04
CA GLN A 134 -1.83 -5.48 -2.09
C GLN A 134 -2.52 -4.57 -3.10
N ASP A 135 -3.69 -4.97 -3.60
CA ASP A 135 -4.45 -4.15 -4.53
C ASP A 135 -4.91 -2.85 -3.87
N ALA A 136 -5.34 -2.90 -2.60
CA ALA A 136 -5.75 -1.69 -1.89
C ALA A 136 -4.61 -0.67 -1.74
N ASP A 137 -3.42 -1.11 -1.31
CA ASP A 137 -2.24 -0.25 -1.17
C ASP A 137 -1.84 0.36 -2.53
N ARG A 138 -1.79 -0.47 -3.57
CA ARG A 138 -1.45 -0.05 -4.94
C ARG A 138 -2.45 0.94 -5.50
N LEU A 139 -3.74 0.71 -5.30
CA LEU A 139 -4.79 1.61 -5.74
C LEU A 139 -4.65 2.98 -5.05
N ASP A 140 -4.32 3.04 -3.76
CA ASP A 140 -4.12 4.31 -3.04
C ASP A 140 -2.84 5.05 -3.49
N ALA A 141 -1.91 4.38 -4.17
CA ALA A 141 -0.73 4.99 -4.77
C ALA A 141 -0.98 5.62 -6.15
N ILE A 142 -2.14 5.38 -6.77
CA ILE A 142 -2.47 5.86 -8.12
C ILE A 142 -3.76 6.70 -8.17
N GLY A 143 -4.03 7.33 -9.32
CA GLY A 143 -5.18 8.23 -9.51
C GLY A 143 -4.97 9.58 -8.82
N SER A 144 -6.07 10.29 -8.54
CA SER A 144 -6.03 11.64 -7.95
C SER A 144 -5.30 11.70 -6.61
N ILE A 145 -5.54 10.73 -5.72
CA ILE A 145 -4.82 10.62 -4.45
C ILE A 145 -3.35 10.32 -4.69
N GLY A 146 -3.03 9.43 -5.63
CA GLY A 146 -1.64 9.16 -6.03
C GLY A 146 -0.90 10.42 -6.46
N ILE A 147 -1.54 11.28 -7.27
CA ILE A 147 -0.95 12.57 -7.70
C ILE A 147 -0.60 13.45 -6.50
N LEU A 148 -1.55 13.61 -5.56
CA LEU A 148 -1.32 14.41 -4.34
C LEU A 148 -0.19 13.82 -3.48
N ARG A 149 -0.17 12.50 -3.29
CA ARG A 149 0.85 11.82 -2.49
C ARG A 149 2.24 11.95 -3.10
N VAL A 150 2.36 11.84 -4.43
CA VAL A 150 3.64 12.05 -5.13
C VAL A 150 4.15 13.48 -4.95
N ALA A 151 3.27 14.48 -5.08
CA ALA A 151 3.65 15.86 -4.87
C ALA A 151 4.08 16.12 -3.41
N ALA A 152 3.32 15.60 -2.43
CA ALA A 152 3.64 15.73 -1.01
C ALA A 152 4.99 15.08 -0.66
N TYR A 153 5.21 13.83 -1.08
CA TYR A 153 6.48 13.12 -0.85
C TYR A 153 7.64 13.84 -1.53
N SER A 154 7.46 14.30 -2.78
CA SER A 154 8.51 14.99 -3.52
C SER A 154 8.89 16.31 -2.86
N GLY A 155 7.90 17.08 -2.38
CA GLY A 155 8.13 18.29 -1.59
C GLY A 155 8.89 18.01 -0.30
N ALA A 156 8.46 17.01 0.48
CA ALA A 156 9.11 16.61 1.73
C ALA A 156 10.56 16.13 1.54
N LYS A 157 10.88 15.54 0.38
CA LYS A 157 12.24 15.09 0.02
C LYS A 157 13.05 16.10 -0.77
N GLY A 158 12.53 17.31 -1.05
CA GLY A 158 13.21 18.31 -1.87
C GLY A 158 13.48 17.85 -3.31
N ARG A 159 12.65 16.93 -3.82
CA ARG A 159 12.75 16.37 -5.17
C ARG A 159 12.12 17.33 -6.18
N LYS A 160 12.73 17.49 -7.35
CA LYS A 160 12.15 18.25 -8.47
C LYS A 160 10.79 17.69 -8.86
N LEU A 161 9.83 18.57 -9.14
CA LEU A 161 8.49 18.15 -9.57
C LEU A 161 8.46 17.64 -11.01
N MET A 162 9.15 18.33 -11.92
CA MET A 162 9.20 17.98 -13.34
C MET A 162 10.57 17.42 -13.72
N GLU A 163 10.60 16.58 -14.74
CA GLU A 163 11.86 16.06 -15.28
C GLU A 163 12.54 17.13 -16.15
N ASP A 164 13.85 17.33 -15.99
CA ASP A 164 14.59 18.20 -16.91
C ASP A 164 14.73 17.50 -18.27
N GLN A 165 14.32 18.13 -19.37
CA GLN A 165 14.38 17.52 -20.70
C GLN A 165 15.82 17.23 -21.18
N GLU A 166 16.81 17.93 -20.63
CA GLU A 166 18.22 17.85 -21.04
C GLU A 166 19.04 16.81 -20.24
N MET A 167 18.48 16.25 -19.16
CA MET A 167 19.22 15.33 -18.30
C MET A 167 18.99 13.85 -18.65
N GLU A 168 20.07 13.06 -18.67
CA GLU A 168 20.02 11.61 -18.96
C GLU A 168 19.38 10.76 -17.84
N LYS A 169 19.32 11.27 -16.60
CA LYS A 169 18.77 10.52 -15.45
C LYS A 169 17.25 10.65 -15.36
N LYS A 170 16.55 9.74 -16.03
CA LYS A 170 15.08 9.58 -15.92
C LYS A 170 14.69 9.07 -14.54
N GLY A 171 13.51 9.48 -14.04
CA GLY A 171 12.91 8.89 -12.84
C GLY A 171 13.29 9.51 -11.50
N VAL A 172 14.06 10.60 -11.50
CA VAL A 172 14.50 11.28 -10.27
C VAL A 172 13.48 12.33 -9.82
N SER A 173 12.67 12.85 -10.74
CA SER A 173 11.61 13.83 -10.47
C SER A 173 10.29 13.19 -10.03
N ALA A 174 9.34 14.01 -9.57
CA ALA A 174 7.97 13.58 -9.28
C ALA A 174 7.29 13.06 -10.55
N GLU A 175 7.39 13.78 -11.66
CA GLU A 175 6.92 13.38 -12.98
C GLU A 175 7.56 12.06 -13.46
N GLY A 176 8.88 11.95 -13.34
CA GLY A 176 9.62 10.73 -13.68
C GLY A 176 9.13 9.51 -12.90
N HIS A 177 8.71 9.70 -11.63
CA HIS A 177 8.15 8.62 -10.81
C HIS A 177 6.85 8.04 -11.38
N PHE A 178 6.01 8.86 -12.04
CA PHE A 178 4.82 8.35 -12.71
C PHE A 178 5.19 7.36 -13.82
N LYS A 179 6.14 7.76 -14.68
CA LYS A 179 6.60 6.98 -15.84
C LYS A 179 7.34 5.71 -15.44
N GLU A 180 8.21 5.81 -14.44
CA GLU A 180 9.02 4.69 -13.95
C GLU A 180 8.18 3.63 -13.23
N LYS A 181 7.20 4.06 -12.43
CA LYS A 181 6.47 3.18 -11.51
C LYS A 181 4.96 3.28 -11.64
N LEU A 182 4.36 4.45 -11.36
CA LEU A 182 2.92 4.52 -11.07
C LEU A 182 2.03 4.13 -12.26
N LEU A 183 2.43 4.45 -13.49
CA LEU A 183 1.69 4.04 -14.67
C LEU A 183 1.70 2.52 -14.90
N LYS A 184 2.70 1.79 -14.37
CA LYS A 184 2.84 0.33 -14.48
C LYS A 184 2.11 -0.43 -13.36
N VAL A 185 1.57 0.27 -12.36
CA VAL A 185 0.93 -0.34 -11.19
C VAL A 185 -0.34 -1.10 -11.58
N LYS A 186 -1.10 -0.60 -12.57
CA LYS A 186 -2.35 -1.24 -13.02
C LYS A 186 -2.15 -2.68 -13.54
N ASP A 187 -0.99 -2.95 -14.12
CA ASP A 187 -0.67 -4.26 -14.72
C ASP A 187 -0.35 -5.34 -13.66
N ARG A 188 -0.35 -4.96 -12.37
CA ARG A 188 -0.02 -5.85 -11.25
C ARG A 188 -1.17 -6.06 -10.27
N MET A 189 -2.39 -5.66 -10.64
CA MET A 189 -3.58 -5.89 -9.84
C MET A 189 -3.95 -7.38 -9.83
N LYS A 190 -4.31 -7.89 -8.66
CA LYS A 190 -4.59 -9.32 -8.42
C LYS A 190 -6.08 -9.64 -8.55
N THR A 191 -6.94 -8.74 -8.12
CA THR A 191 -8.39 -8.90 -8.04
C THR A 191 -9.09 -8.25 -9.24
N ASP A 192 -10.30 -8.71 -9.57
CA ASP A 192 -11.10 -8.10 -10.65
C ASP A 192 -11.47 -6.65 -10.33
N TYR A 193 -11.92 -6.39 -9.10
CA TYR A 193 -12.17 -5.03 -8.61
C TYR A 193 -10.92 -4.16 -8.73
N GLY A 194 -9.76 -4.71 -8.33
CA GLY A 194 -8.47 -4.02 -8.41
C GLY A 194 -8.13 -3.62 -9.84
N ARG A 195 -8.28 -4.53 -10.80
CA ARG A 195 -8.04 -4.27 -12.23
C ARG A 195 -8.94 -3.16 -12.77
N GLU A 196 -10.24 -3.24 -12.51
CA GLU A 196 -11.22 -2.24 -12.99
C GLU A 196 -10.93 -0.85 -12.43
N GLU A 197 -10.78 -0.74 -11.11
CA GLU A 197 -10.54 0.55 -10.46
C GLU A 197 -9.16 1.12 -10.80
N ALA A 198 -8.16 0.26 -11.04
CA ALA A 198 -6.84 0.69 -11.47
C ALA A 198 -6.83 1.31 -12.86
N GLU A 199 -7.62 0.80 -13.80
CA GLU A 199 -7.72 1.38 -15.15
C GLU A 199 -8.30 2.80 -15.08
N ARG A 200 -9.38 2.99 -14.31
CA ARG A 200 -9.99 4.31 -14.08
C ARG A 200 -9.01 5.30 -13.46
N ARG A 201 -8.25 4.87 -12.44
CA ARG A 201 -7.23 5.69 -11.77
C ARG A 201 -6.01 5.95 -12.66
N HIS A 202 -5.62 4.98 -13.48
CA HIS A 202 -4.56 5.13 -14.47
C HIS A 202 -4.90 6.22 -15.48
N GLN A 203 -6.11 6.19 -16.04
CA GLN A 203 -6.55 7.21 -17.01
C GLN A 203 -6.52 8.62 -16.42
N THR A 204 -6.84 8.76 -15.12
CA THR A 204 -6.73 10.05 -14.42
C THR A 204 -5.29 10.58 -14.43
N MET A 205 -4.30 9.72 -14.18
CA MET A 205 -2.88 10.11 -14.20
C MET A 205 -2.39 10.40 -15.61
N VAL A 206 -2.82 9.63 -16.62
CA VAL A 206 -2.49 9.89 -18.03
C VAL A 206 -3.00 11.27 -18.45
N ASN A 207 -4.26 11.59 -18.10
CA ASN A 207 -4.84 12.90 -18.41
C ASN A 207 -4.07 14.02 -17.71
N PHE A 208 -3.76 13.86 -16.42
CA PHE A 208 -2.97 14.82 -15.66
C PHE A 208 -1.59 15.08 -16.30
N LEU A 209 -0.87 14.05 -16.71
CA LEU A 209 0.43 14.21 -17.38
C LEU A 209 0.30 14.89 -18.75
N ALA A 210 -0.78 14.64 -19.47
CA ALA A 210 -1.05 15.31 -20.74
C ALA A 210 -1.38 16.80 -20.56
N ASP A 211 -2.13 17.15 -19.51
CA ASP A 211 -2.38 18.55 -19.13
C ASP A 211 -1.09 19.25 -18.70
N LEU A 212 -0.29 18.61 -17.84
CA LEU A 212 1.00 19.13 -17.40
C LEU A 212 1.92 19.43 -18.60
N GLU A 213 1.94 18.57 -19.61
CA GLU A 213 2.71 18.79 -20.83
C GLU A 213 2.18 19.98 -21.64
N ARG A 214 0.85 20.14 -21.77
CA ARG A 214 0.25 21.30 -22.45
C ARG A 214 0.60 22.60 -21.75
N GLU A 215 0.50 22.64 -20.43
CA GLU A 215 0.84 23.81 -19.61
C GLU A 215 2.31 24.19 -19.81
N ARG A 216 3.21 23.20 -19.75
CA ARG A 216 4.64 23.37 -19.97
C ARG A 216 4.96 23.96 -21.34
N GLN A 217 4.30 23.49 -22.40
CA GLN A 217 4.49 24.02 -23.75
C GLN A 217 3.90 25.43 -23.92
N SER A 218 2.82 25.76 -23.20
CA SER A 218 2.21 27.09 -23.25
C SER A 218 2.98 28.18 -22.48
N ALA A 219 3.83 27.75 -21.54
CA ALA A 219 4.66 28.65 -20.73
C ALA A 219 6.04 28.95 -21.37
N LEU A 220 6.36 28.27 -22.48
CA LEU A 220 7.56 28.48 -23.31
C LEU A 220 7.22 29.33 -24.54
#